data_AF-A0A7C7X287-F1
#
_entry.id   AF-A0A7C7X287-F1
#
_cell.length_a   1.000
_cell.length_b   1.000
_cell.length_c   1.000
_cell.angle_alpha   90.00
_cell.angle_beta   90.00
_cell.angle_gamma   90.00
#
_symmetry.space_group_name_H-M   'P 1'
#
loop_
_entity.id
_entity.type
_entity.pdbx_description
1 polymer ?
#
loop_
_entity_poly.entity_id
_entity_poly.type
_entity_poly.pdbx_seq_one_letter_code
_entity_poly.pdbx_strand_id
1 'polypeptide(L)'
;MNSFHEYLKGILQQILDSYQILSELNDKPEDLQTINQEFSKIKGFLQVIKNKLSEKKYQSDNLVTLHKLSSYYIENYDFVREINLLSKTYSNDPNRLKNIRLVIIQSLNDRKLIEKFQTILNKL
;
A
#
# COMPACT_ATOMS: atom_id res chain seq x y z
N MET A 1 4.86 -25.88 -7.56
CA MET A 1 4.57 -24.43 -7.59
C MET A 1 5.88 -23.66 -7.68
N ASN A 2 5.92 -22.60 -8.48
CA ASN A 2 7.11 -21.78 -8.70
C ASN A 2 7.37 -20.89 -7.47
N SER A 3 8.55 -20.99 -6.83
CA SER A 3 8.90 -20.25 -5.61
C SER A 3 8.71 -18.73 -5.74
N PHE A 4 8.83 -18.19 -6.96
CA PHE A 4 8.59 -16.78 -7.22
C PHE A 4 7.12 -16.37 -7.11
N HIS A 5 6.19 -17.25 -7.51
CA HIS A 5 4.75 -16.95 -7.41
C HIS A 5 4.30 -16.95 -5.96
N GLU A 6 4.74 -17.91 -5.15
CA GLU A 6 4.44 -17.97 -3.71
C GLU A 6 5.02 -16.77 -2.96
N TYR A 7 6.24 -16.37 -3.29
CA TYR A 7 6.82 -15.13 -2.77
C TYR A 7 5.96 -13.90 -3.10
N LEU A 8 5.51 -13.78 -4.35
CA LEU A 8 4.69 -12.66 -4.77
C LEU A 8 3.30 -12.67 -4.11
N LYS A 9 2.67 -13.84 -3.95
CA LYS A 9 1.44 -13.99 -3.17
C LYS A 9 1.60 -13.47 -1.75
N GLY A 10 2.68 -13.86 -1.07
CA GLY A 10 2.97 -13.40 0.28
C GLY A 10 3.13 -11.89 0.39
N ILE A 11 3.69 -11.23 -0.63
CA ILE A 11 3.76 -9.76 -0.67
C ILE A 11 2.38 -9.15 -0.90
N LEU A 12 1.62 -9.65 -1.87
CA LEU A 12 0.29 -9.12 -2.18
C LEU A 12 -0.65 -9.25 -0.97
N GLN A 13 -0.62 -10.39 -0.29
CA GLN A 13 -1.40 -10.61 0.93
C GLN A 13 -1.05 -9.58 2.01
N GLN A 14 0.24 -9.35 2.28
CA GLN A 14 0.66 -8.36 3.29
C GLN A 14 0.23 -6.94 2.95
N ILE A 15 0.23 -6.55 1.67
CA ILE A 15 -0.30 -5.24 1.25
C ILE A 15 -1.81 -5.15 1.54
N LEU A 16 -2.57 -6.19 1.21
CA LEU A 16 -4.02 -6.25 1.42
C LEU A 16 -4.37 -6.26 2.91
N ASP A 17 -3.60 -6.98 3.74
CA ASP A 17 -3.76 -7.00 5.19
C ASP A 17 -3.51 -5.61 5.79
N SER A 18 -2.42 -4.94 5.40
CA SER A 18 -2.15 -3.56 5.82
C SER A 18 -3.25 -2.58 5.40
N TYR A 19 -3.80 -2.74 4.19
CA TYR A 19 -4.94 -1.93 3.73
C TYR A 19 -6.21 -2.18 4.55
N GLN A 20 -6.47 -3.44 4.92
CA GLN A 20 -7.60 -3.79 5.79
C GLN A 20 -7.45 -3.14 7.17
N ILE A 21 -6.26 -3.23 7.78
CA ILE A 21 -5.96 -2.59 9.07
C ILE A 21 -6.26 -1.09 8.99
N LEU A 22 -5.75 -0.39 7.97
CA LEU A 22 -6.03 1.04 7.76
C LEU A 22 -7.54 1.34 7.63
N SER A 23 -8.30 0.45 7.00
CA SER A 23 -9.74 0.62 6.78
C SER A 23 -10.55 0.49 8.08
N GLU A 24 -10.06 -0.29 9.04
CA GLU A 24 -10.74 -0.61 10.31
C GLU A 24 -10.39 0.33 11.48
N LEU A 25 -9.43 1.24 11.32
CA LEU A 25 -9.06 2.20 12.37
C LEU A 25 -10.22 3.13 12.73
N ASN A 26 -10.21 3.59 13.99
CA ASN A 26 -11.25 4.42 14.58
C ASN A 26 -10.81 5.88 14.81
N ASP A 27 -9.69 6.28 14.21
CA ASP A 27 -9.17 7.64 14.23
C ASP A 27 -8.79 8.16 15.62
N LYS A 28 -8.36 7.27 16.51
CA LYS A 28 -7.85 7.63 17.84
C LYS A 28 -6.40 8.13 17.76
N PRO A 29 -5.91 8.95 18.70
CA PRO A 29 -4.53 9.42 18.69
C PRO A 29 -3.47 8.32 18.53
N GLU A 30 -3.70 7.17 19.15
CA GLU A 30 -2.83 6.01 19.09
C GLU A 30 -2.77 5.38 17.69
N ASP A 31 -3.83 5.57 16.88
CA ASP A 31 -3.92 5.04 15.52
C ASP A 31 -2.94 5.73 14.57
N LEU A 32 -2.43 6.93 14.90
CA LEU A 32 -1.44 7.62 14.05
C LEU A 32 -0.16 6.78 13.88
N GLN A 33 0.26 6.08 14.93
CA GLN A 33 1.41 5.17 14.85
C GLN A 33 1.10 4.02 13.89
N THR A 34 -0.09 3.43 14.00
CA THR A 34 -0.55 2.35 13.13
C THR A 34 -0.64 2.81 11.66
N ILE A 35 -1.20 4.01 11.41
CA ILE A 35 -1.25 4.60 10.06
C ILE A 35 0.16 4.69 9.46
N ASN A 36 1.11 5.22 10.22
CA ASN A 36 2.49 5.36 9.74
C ASN A 36 3.15 4.00 9.45
N GLN A 37 2.94 3.02 10.33
CA GLN A 37 3.49 1.68 10.19
C GLN A 37 2.93 0.96 8.96
N GLU A 38 1.61 0.91 8.82
CA GLU A 38 0.95 0.22 7.71
C GLU A 38 1.19 0.92 6.36
N PHE A 39 1.17 2.25 6.32
CA PHE A 39 1.55 3.00 5.12
C PHE A 39 3.00 2.71 4.70
N SER A 40 3.94 2.70 5.66
CA SER A 40 5.35 2.41 5.37
C SER A 40 5.55 0.99 4.87
N LYS A 41 4.85 0.01 5.45
CA LYS A 41 4.87 -1.39 4.98
C LYS A 41 4.38 -1.49 3.53
N ILE A 42 3.22 -0.89 3.22
CA ILE A 42 2.68 -0.91 1.86
C ILE A 42 3.66 -0.28 0.87
N LYS A 43 4.18 0.92 1.17
CA LYS A 43 5.16 1.61 0.31
C LYS A 43 6.42 0.75 0.10
N GLY A 44 6.92 0.11 1.15
CA GLY A 44 8.05 -0.81 1.09
C GLY A 44 7.79 -2.01 0.17
N PHE A 45 6.63 -2.67 0.32
CA PHE A 45 6.28 -3.81 -0.52
C PHE A 45 6.03 -3.44 -1.99
N LEU A 46 5.40 -2.29 -2.25
CA LEU A 46 5.27 -1.78 -3.61
C LEU A 46 6.65 -1.52 -4.24
N GLN A 47 7.60 -0.99 -3.49
CA GLN A 47 8.97 -0.79 -3.97
C GLN A 47 9.67 -2.11 -4.28
N VAL A 48 9.45 -3.15 -3.46
CA VAL A 48 9.94 -4.51 -3.73
C VAL A 48 9.35 -5.05 -5.04
N ILE A 49 8.04 -4.92 -5.25
CA ILE A 49 7.38 -5.33 -6.50
C ILE A 49 7.98 -4.59 -7.71
N LYS A 50 8.10 -3.26 -7.63
CA LYS A 50 8.73 -2.43 -8.68
C LYS A 50 10.12 -2.96 -9.05
N ASN A 51 11.00 -3.12 -8.06
CA ASN A 51 12.39 -3.54 -8.29
C ASN A 51 12.50 -4.97 -8.82
N LYS A 52 11.74 -5.92 -8.24
CA LYS A 52 11.82 -7.33 -8.63
C LYS A 52 11.25 -7.60 -10.02
N LEU A 53 10.27 -6.79 -10.44
CA LEU A 53 9.66 -6.93 -11.75
C LEU A 53 10.40 -6.10 -12.82
N SER A 54 11.11 -5.03 -12.47
CA SER A 54 11.92 -4.25 -13.42
C SER A 54 13.06 -5.04 -14.07
N GLU A 55 13.60 -6.04 -13.36
CA GLU A 55 14.76 -6.85 -13.80
C GLU A 55 14.38 -7.99 -14.76
N LYS A 56 13.08 -8.29 -14.93
CA LYS A 56 12.63 -9.43 -15.75
C LYS A 56 11.97 -8.94 -17.04
N LYS A 57 12.37 -9.50 -18.19
CA LYS A 57 11.57 -9.40 -19.42
C LYS A 57 10.21 -10.05 -19.14
N TYR A 58 9.19 -9.24 -18.93
CA TYR A 58 7.87 -9.64 -18.46
C TYR A 58 7.22 -10.68 -19.38
N GLN A 59 6.75 -11.79 -18.81
CA GLN A 59 6.14 -12.90 -19.57
C GLN A 59 4.62 -13.02 -19.37
N SER A 60 4.00 -12.30 -18.42
CA SER A 60 2.55 -12.34 -18.20
C SER A 60 1.93 -10.99 -17.87
N ASP A 61 0.68 -10.79 -18.31
CA ASP A 61 -0.10 -9.56 -18.13
C ASP A 61 -0.29 -9.17 -16.66
N ASN A 62 -0.42 -10.18 -15.78
CA ASN A 62 -0.53 -9.95 -14.34
C ASN A 62 0.72 -9.29 -13.77
N LEU A 63 1.92 -9.79 -14.13
CA LEU A 63 3.18 -9.22 -13.65
C LEU A 63 3.43 -7.81 -14.20
N VAL A 64 3.08 -7.57 -15.47
CA VAL A 64 3.12 -6.22 -16.06
C VAL A 64 2.20 -5.26 -15.31
N THR A 65 0.99 -5.72 -14.97
CA THR A 65 0.00 -4.92 -14.23
C THR A 65 0.50 -4.56 -12.84
N LEU A 66 1.05 -5.52 -12.09
CA LEU A 66 1.63 -5.27 -10.76
C LEU A 66 2.77 -4.24 -10.84
N HIS A 67 3.71 -4.43 -11.76
CA HIS A 67 4.83 -3.51 -11.92
C HIS A 67 4.36 -2.08 -12.23
N LYS A 68 3.43 -1.92 -13.18
CA LYS A 68 2.91 -0.60 -13.58
C LYS A 68 2.18 0.10 -12.43
N LEU A 69 1.32 -0.62 -11.70
CA LEU A 69 0.55 -0.03 -10.60
C LEU A 69 1.44 0.32 -9.42
N SER A 70 2.37 -0.57 -9.03
CA SER A 70 3.34 -0.27 -7.98
C SER A 70 4.21 0.92 -8.33
N SER A 71 4.72 0.99 -9.56
CA SER A 71 5.53 2.12 -10.01
C SER A 71 4.75 3.43 -9.98
N TYR A 72 3.55 3.41 -10.53
CA TYR A 72 2.67 4.59 -10.52
C TYR A 72 2.40 5.08 -9.10
N TYR A 73 2.05 4.19 -8.17
CA TYR A 73 1.74 4.59 -6.80
C TYR A 73 2.95 5.27 -6.12
N ILE A 74 4.13 4.65 -6.22
CA ILE A 74 5.37 5.18 -5.61
C ILE A 74 5.74 6.55 -6.17
N GLU A 75 5.49 6.78 -7.46
CA GLU A 75 5.84 8.03 -8.14
C GLU A 75 4.86 9.17 -7.84
N ASN A 76 3.60 8.87 -7.48
CA ASN A 76 2.54 9.86 -7.35
C ASN A 76 2.06 10.08 -5.91
N TYR A 77 2.35 9.16 -4.99
CA TYR A 77 1.85 9.24 -3.62
C TYR A 77 2.97 9.10 -2.59
N ASP A 78 3.16 10.17 -1.81
CA ASP A 78 4.00 10.15 -0.62
C ASP A 78 3.36 11.00 0.49
N PHE A 79 3.01 10.36 1.61
CA PHE A 79 2.36 11.01 2.76
C PHE A 79 3.28 11.12 3.98
N VAL A 80 4.57 10.78 3.84
CA VAL A 80 5.53 10.78 4.96
C VAL A 80 5.59 12.16 5.62
N ARG A 81 5.54 13.24 4.83
CA ARG A 81 5.61 14.61 5.36
C ARG A 81 4.37 14.97 6.17
N GLU A 82 3.20 14.64 5.65
CA GLU A 82 1.88 14.90 6.22
C GLU A 82 1.72 14.15 7.55
N ILE A 83 2.06 12.86 7.57
CA ILE A 83 2.04 12.02 8.78
C ILE A 83 3.00 12.59 9.83
N ASN A 84 4.22 12.97 9.43
CA ASN A 84 5.21 13.57 10.34
C ASN A 84 4.79 14.95 10.89
N LEU A 85 4.04 15.73 10.12
CA LEU A 85 3.50 17.00 10.60
C LEU A 85 2.41 16.75 11.64
N LEU A 86 1.48 15.81 11.35
CA LEU A 86 0.41 15.45 12.26
C LEU A 86 0.94 14.92 13.60
N SER A 87 1.98 14.08 13.58
CA SER A 87 2.55 13.53 14.82
C SER A 87 3.14 14.59 15.74
N LYS A 88 3.61 15.71 15.19
CA LYS A 88 4.22 16.80 15.97
C LYS A 88 3.23 17.84 16.49
N THR A 89 2.12 18.03 15.79
CA THR A 89 1.29 19.24 15.97
C THR A 89 -0.19 18.96 16.21
N TYR A 90 -0.70 17.81 15.77
CA TYR A 90 -2.14 17.52 15.76
C TYR A 90 -2.46 16.03 16.03
N SER A 91 -1.61 15.33 16.78
CA SER A 91 -1.82 13.90 17.09
C SER A 91 -3.15 13.65 17.83
N ASN A 92 -3.67 14.66 18.51
CA ASN A 92 -4.89 14.56 19.32
C ASN A 92 -6.14 15.10 18.60
N ASP A 93 -6.07 15.39 17.30
CA ASP A 93 -7.20 15.84 16.47
C ASP A 93 -7.74 14.67 15.63
N PRO A 94 -8.84 14.01 16.06
CA PRO A 94 -9.38 12.85 15.37
C PRO A 94 -9.82 13.14 13.93
N ASN A 95 -10.27 14.37 13.64
CA ASN A 95 -10.70 14.72 12.28
C ASN A 95 -9.50 14.80 11.33
N ARG A 96 -8.36 15.30 11.79
CA ARG A 96 -7.13 15.30 10.99
C ARG A 96 -6.58 13.90 10.76
N LEU A 97 -6.64 13.03 11.77
CA LEU A 97 -6.27 11.62 11.64
C LEU A 97 -7.16 10.89 10.63
N LYS A 98 -8.47 11.08 10.74
CA LYS A 98 -9.44 10.58 9.77
C LYS A 98 -9.13 11.05 8.36
N ASN A 99 -8.83 12.34 8.18
CA ASN A 99 -8.54 12.90 6.87
C ASN A 99 -7.30 12.27 6.23
N ILE A 100 -6.17 12.16 6.96
CA ILE A 100 -4.96 11.55 6.39
C ILE A 100 -5.18 10.08 6.06
N ARG A 101 -5.89 9.34 6.93
CA ARG A 101 -6.23 7.93 6.71
C ARG A 101 -7.07 7.75 5.45
N LEU A 102 -8.12 8.56 5.29
CA LEU A 102 -8.99 8.50 4.12
C LEU A 102 -8.24 8.83 2.82
N VAL A 103 -7.35 9.82 2.82
CA VAL A 103 -6.55 10.17 1.64
C VAL A 103 -5.59 9.04 1.27
N ILE A 104 -4.95 8.39 2.26
CA ILE A 104 -4.12 7.20 2.02
C ILE A 104 -4.97 6.08 1.40
N ILE A 105 -6.12 5.75 1.98
CA ILE A 105 -7.04 4.72 1.44
C ILE A 105 -7.50 5.06 0.02
N GLN A 106 -7.83 6.33 -0.24
CA GLN A 106 -8.23 6.78 -1.57
C GLN A 106 -7.10 6.62 -2.59
N SER A 107 -5.86 6.98 -2.24
CA SER A 107 -4.71 6.75 -3.12
C SER A 107 -4.46 5.27 -3.41
N LEU A 108 -4.68 4.39 -2.43
CA LEU A 108 -4.53 2.94 -2.61
C LEU A 108 -5.63 2.36 -3.51
N ASN A 109 -6.78 3.03 -3.60
CA ASN A 109 -7.85 2.69 -4.52
C ASN A 109 -7.73 3.37 -5.88
N ASP A 110 -6.82 4.33 -6.05
CA ASP A 110 -6.56 4.93 -7.35
C ASP A 110 -6.11 3.86 -8.36
N ARG A 111 -6.57 4.02 -9.61
CA ARG A 111 -6.41 3.04 -10.70
C ARG A 111 -6.81 1.62 -10.33
N LYS A 112 -7.66 1.45 -9.30
CA LYS A 112 -8.12 0.16 -8.78
C LYS A 112 -6.96 -0.72 -8.30
N LEU A 113 -5.91 -0.13 -7.70
CA LEU A 113 -4.71 -0.89 -7.28
C LEU A 113 -5.07 -2.05 -6.35
N ILE A 114 -5.81 -1.81 -5.27
CA ILE A 114 -6.23 -2.87 -4.33
C ILE A 114 -7.09 -3.95 -5.00
N GLU A 115 -8.11 -3.56 -5.77
CA GLU A 115 -8.98 -4.50 -6.52
C GLU A 115 -8.17 -5.40 -7.46
N LYS A 116 -7.21 -4.81 -8.20
CA LYS A 116 -6.36 -5.56 -9.13
C LYS A 116 -5.38 -6.46 -8.39
N PHE A 117 -4.83 -6.03 -7.26
CA PHE A 117 -3.95 -6.84 -6.43
C PHE A 117 -4.69 -8.07 -5.88
N GLN A 118 -5.91 -7.88 -5.37
CA GLN A 118 -6.77 -8.99 -4.95
C GLN A 118 -7.08 -9.95 -6.10
N THR A 119 -7.44 -9.41 -7.27
CA THR A 119 -7.77 -10.22 -8.46
C THR A 119 -6.57 -11.05 -8.91
N ILE A 120 -5.37 -10.48 -8.88
CA ILE A 120 -4.14 -11.16 -9.27
C ILE A 120 -3.73 -12.20 -8.22
N LEU A 121 -3.81 -11.88 -6.93
CA LEU A 121 -3.55 -12.82 -5.85
C LEU A 121 -4.37 -14.11 -5.98
N ASN A 122 -5.66 -13.98 -6.30
CA ASN A 122 -6.57 -15.12 -6.50
C ASN A 122 -6.27 -15.96 -7.75
N LYS A 123 -5.45 -15.44 -8.69
CA LYS A 123 -5.11 -16.10 -9.96
C LYS A 123 -3.69 -16.67 -9.99
N LEU A 124 -2.81 -16.21 -9.10
CA LEU A 124 -1.45 -16.74 -8.94
C LEU A 124 -1.50 -18.12 -8.27
#